data_AF-A0A9D0T3K8-F1
#
_entry.id   AF-A0A9D0T3K8-F1
#
_cell.length_a   1.000
_cell.length_b   1.000
_cell.length_c   1.000
_cell.angle_alpha   90.00
_cell.angle_beta   90.00
_cell.angle_gamma   90.00
#
_symmetry.space_group_name_H-M   'P 1'
#
loop_
_entity.id
_entity.type
_entity.pdbx_description
1 polymer ?
#
loop_
_entity_poly.entity_id
_entity_poly.type
_entity_poly.pdbx_seq_one_letter_code
_entity_poly.pdbx_strand_id
1 'polypeptide(L)' 'MATDIAQPATGVSQYTAAVLAAAVGIMLLFIAGFAETGVLHNAAHDSRHSVVFPCH' A
#
# COMPACT_ATOMS: atom_id res chain seq x y z
N MET A 1 30.65 15.37 -19.00
CA MET A 1 29.73 16.47 -18.66
C MET A 1 28.31 15.94 -18.80
N ALA A 2 27.79 15.36 -17.71
CA ALA A 2 26.43 14.81 -17.68
C ALA A 2 25.45 15.98 -17.67
N THR A 3 24.60 16.07 -18.69
CA THR A 3 23.49 17.02 -18.73
C THR A 3 22.43 16.54 -17.74
N ASP A 4 22.32 17.22 -16.61
CA ASP A 4 21.22 17.03 -15.65
C ASP A 4 19.96 17.65 -16.27
N ILE A 5 19.09 16.77 -16.79
CA ILE A 5 17.81 17.20 -17.35
C ILE A 5 16.89 17.39 -16.15
N ALA A 6 16.72 18.65 -15.73
CA ALA A 6 15.81 19.00 -14.64
C ALA A 6 14.42 18.42 -14.95
N GLN A 7 14.03 17.37 -14.22
CA GLN A 7 12.72 16.75 -14.35
C GLN A 7 11.67 17.80 -13.95
N PRO A 8 10.66 18.10 -14.80
CA PRO A 8 9.58 19.00 -14.42
C PRO A 8 8.90 18.45 -13.16
N ALA A 9 8.83 19.28 -12.11
CA ALA A 9 8.21 18.96 -10.82
C ALA A 9 6.67 18.98 -10.90
N THR A 10 6.10 18.38 -11.95
CA THR A 10 4.66 18.17 -12.12
C THR A 10 4.15 16.92 -11.40
N GLY A 11 5.02 16.25 -10.63
CA GLY A 11 4.70 15.10 -9.81
C GLY A 11 4.40 15.46 -8.35
N VAL A 12 3.62 14.62 -7.68
CA VAL A 12 3.41 14.67 -6.24
C VAL A 12 4.77 14.59 -5.54
N SER A 13 5.04 15.47 -4.57
CA SER A 13 6.28 15.42 -3.78
C SER A 13 6.49 14.02 -3.19
N GLN A 14 7.72 13.51 -3.23
CA GLN A 14 8.09 12.21 -2.66
C GLN A 14 7.63 12.05 -1.21
N TYR A 15 7.68 13.14 -0.43
CA TYR A 15 7.21 13.16 0.96
C TYR A 15 5.69 13.01 1.02
N THR A 16 4.96 13.72 0.16
CA THR A 16 3.50 13.62 0.08
C THR A 16 3.09 12.21 -0.36
N ALA A 17 3.78 11.62 -1.34
CA ALA A 17 3.55 10.23 -1.75
C ALA A 17 3.82 9.24 -0.60
N ALA A 18 4.92 9.41 0.14
CA ALA A 18 5.26 8.57 1.28
C ALA A 18 4.23 8.66 2.41
N VAL A 19 3.77 9.87 2.73
CA VAL A 19 2.72 10.09 3.75
C VAL A 19 1.40 9.45 3.32
N LEU A 20 1.00 9.59 2.06
CA LEU A 20 -0.21 8.95 1.55
C LEU A 20 -0.10 7.42 1.59
N ALA A 21 1.03 6.87 1.16
CA ALA A 21 1.28 5.44 1.23
C ALA A 21 1.22 4.91 2.67
N ALA A 22 1.83 5.62 3.62
CA ALA A 22 1.78 5.28 5.04
C ALA A 22 0.35 5.37 5.60
N ALA A 23 -0.39 6.42 5.25
CA ALA A 23 -1.78 6.59 5.68
C ALA A 23 -2.68 5.46 5.17
N VAL A 24 -2.54 5.07 3.90
CA VAL A 24 -3.25 3.93 3.32
C VAL A 24 -2.86 2.63 4.02
N GLY A 25 -1.57 2.40 4.26
CA GLY A 25 -1.09 1.21 4.97
C GLY A 25 -1.68 1.08 6.38
N ILE A 26 -1.65 2.17 7.16
CA ILE A 26 -2.24 2.22 8.51
C ILE A 26 -3.75 1.95 8.44
N MET A 27 -4.45 2.58 7.49
CA MET A 27 -5.89 2.37 7.30
C MET A 27 -6.21 0.89 7.03
N LEU A 28 -5.47 0.24 6.14
CA LEU A 28 -5.66 -1.18 5.83
C LEU A 28 -5.44 -2.07 7.06
N LEU A 29 -4.41 -1.79 7.87
CA LEU A 29 -4.15 -2.53 9.11
C LEU A 29 -5.30 -2.36 10.12
N PHE A 30 -5.80 -1.15 10.32
CA PHE A 30 -6.91 -0.89 11.24
C PHE A 30 -8.21 -1.53 10.78
N ILE A 31 -8.57 -1.38 9.50
CA ILE A 31 -9.79 -1.95 8.95
C ILE A 31 -9.74 -3.48 9.04
N ALA A 32 -8.64 -4.13 8.66
CA ALA A 32 -8.53 -5.58 8.72
C ALA A 32 -8.50 -6.10 10.17
N GLY A 33 -7.77 -5.41 11.07
CA GLY A 33 -7.59 -5.82 12.47
C GLY A 33 -8.81 -5.62 13.36
N PHE A 34 -9.63 -4.61 13.08
CA PHE A 34 -10.80 -4.24 13.89
C PHE A 34 -12.13 -4.34 13.11
N ALA A 35 -12.16 -5.07 11.99
CA ALA A 35 -13.40 -5.32 11.28
C ALA A 35 -14.38 -6.11 12.16
N GLU A 36 -15.49 -5.49 12.53
CA GLU A 36 -16.60 -6.18 13.21
C GLU A 36 -17.31 -7.16 12.26
N THR A 37 -17.21 -6.93 10.95
CA THR A 37 -17.72 -7.86 9.94
C THR A 37 -16.71 -8.98 9.71
N GLY A 38 -17.12 -10.22 10.02
CA GLY A 38 -16.29 -11.40 9.80
C GLY A 38 -15.83 -11.56 8.35
N VAL A 39 -16.60 -11.06 7.37
CA VAL A 39 -16.25 -11.08 5.95
C VAL A 39 -14.93 -10.36 5.67
N LEU A 40 -14.76 -9.13 6.18
CA LEU A 40 -13.59 -8.31 5.88
C LEU A 40 -12.33 -8.83 6.59
N HIS A 41 -12.49 -9.31 7.83
CA HIS A 41 -11.41 -9.98 8.56
C HIS A 41 -10.99 -11.30 7.90
N ASN A 42 -11.96 -12.11 7.48
CA ASN A 42 -11.72 -13.39 6.79
C ASN A 42 -11.09 -13.16 5.41
N ALA A 43 -11.48 -12.13 4.67
CA ALA A 43 -10.85 -11.77 3.39
C ALA A 43 -9.37 -11.41 3.56
N ALA A 44 -9.00 -10.70 4.63
CA ALA A 44 -7.60 -10.43 4.96
C ALA A 44 -6.85 -11.73 5.32
N HIS A 45 -7.49 -12.65 6.06
CA HIS A 45 -6.95 -13.97 6.39
C HIS A 45 -6.81 -14.88 5.16
N ASP A 46 -7.68 -14.76 4.16
CA ASP A 46 -7.60 -15.50 2.90
C ASP A 46 -6.49 -14.96 1.98
N SER A 47 -6.34 -13.64 1.93
CA SER A 47 -5.31 -12.97 1.14
C SER A 47 -3.90 -13.45 1.53
N ARG A 48 -3.63 -13.67 2.83
CA ARG A 48 -2.32 -14.19 3.27
C ARG A 48 -2.05 -15.64 2.85
N HIS A 49 -3.10 -16.45 2.62
CA HIS A 49 -2.94 -17.80 2.06
C HIS A 49 -2.76 -17.74 0.54
N SER A 50 -3.45 -16.79 -0.12
CA SER A 50 -3.34 -16.53 -1.56
C SER A 50 -2.03 -15.87 -1.99
N VAL A 51 -1.31 -15.15 -1.11
CA VAL A 51 0.05 -14.65 -1.41
C VAL A 51 1.14 -15.70 -1.24
N VAL A 52 0.83 -16.83 -0.59
CA VAL A 52 1.71 -18.02 -0.49
C VAL A 52 1.33 -19.07 -1.53
N PHE A 53 0.36 -18.78 -2.42
CA PHE A 53 0.06 -19.62 -3.56
C PHE A 53 1.35 -19.80 -4.40
N PRO A 54 1.71 -21.03 -4.78
CA PRO A 54 2.96 -21.27 -5.50
C PRO A 54 2.97 -20.44 -6.79
N CYS A 55 4.02 -19.64 -6.94
CA CYS A 55 4.32 -18.91 -8.18
C CYS A 55 5.01 -19.79 -9.24
N HIS A 56 4.97 -21.11 -9.03
CA HIS A 56 5.26 -22.13 -10.02
C HIS A 56 4.00 -22.97 -10.27
#